data_AF-J6IMS6-F1
#
_entry.id   AF-J6IMS6-F1
#
_cell.length_a   1.000
_cell.length_b   1.000
_cell.length_c   1.000
_cell.angle_alpha   90.00
_cell.angle_beta   90.00
_cell.angle_gamma   90.00
#
_symmetry.space_group_name_H-M   'P 1'
#
loop_
_entity.id
_entity.type
_entity.pdbx_description
1 polymer ?
#
loop_
_entity_poly.entity_id
_entity_poly.type
_entity_poly.pdbx_seq_one_letter_code
_entity_poly.pdbx_strand_id
1 'polypeptide(L)' 'MNQGETPDQIIIRMNQRGLLAWREDASAQDTHDIFQVRLDNQNEARFLCRYVTLPLH' A
#
# COMPACT_ATOMS: atom_id res chain seq x y z
N MET A 1 -0.50 -11.34 18.38
CA MET A 1 0.38 -10.94 17.26
C MET A 1 -0.38 -9.94 16.42
N ASN A 2 -0.16 -8.64 16.62
CA ASN A 2 -0.75 -7.62 15.73
C ASN A 2 0.18 -7.46 14.53
N GLN A 3 0.04 -8.34 13.53
CA GLN A 3 0.60 -8.03 12.22
C GLN A 3 -0.17 -6.80 11.71
N GLY A 4 0.53 -5.70 11.48
CA GLY A 4 -0.05 -4.55 10.79
C GLY A 4 -0.59 -4.98 9.42
N GLU A 5 -1.59 -4.26 8.91
CA GLU A 5 -2.10 -4.50 7.56
C GLU A 5 -0.96 -4.41 6.55
N THR A 6 -0.82 -5.43 5.69
CA THR A 6 0.14 -5.40 4.59
C THR A 6 -0.38 -4.48 3.48
N PRO A 7 0.50 -3.96 2.61
CA PRO A 7 0.08 -3.15 1.47
C PRO A 7 -0.97 -3.86 0.60
N ASP A 8 -0.87 -5.18 0.41
CA ASP A 8 -1.87 -5.97 -0.31
C ASP A 8 -3.25 -5.96 0.35
N GLN A 9 -3.31 -6.06 1.68
CA GLN A 9 -4.59 -5.98 2.41
C GLN A 9 -5.24 -4.61 2.24
N ILE A 10 -4.42 -3.56 2.25
CA ILE A 10 -4.89 -2.19 2.00
C ILE A 10 -5.43 -2.07 0.56
N ILE A 11 -4.68 -2.54 -0.44
CA ILE A 11 -5.09 -2.53 -1.86
C ILE A 11 -6.40 -3.29 -2.05
N ILE A 12 -6.50 -4.52 -1.53
CA ILE A 12 -7.71 -5.35 -1.63
C ILE A 12 -8.91 -4.61 -1.01
N ARG A 13 -8.73 -4.05 0.19
CA ARG A 13 -9.78 -3.30 0.88
C ARG A 13 -10.22 -2.07 0.09
N MET A 14 -9.29 -1.33 -0.52
CA MET A 14 -9.64 -0.14 -1.33
C MET A 14 -10.44 -0.54 -2.57
N ASN A 15 -10.02 -1.60 -3.28
CA ASN A 15 -10.77 -2.14 -4.41
C ASN A 15 -12.17 -2.63 -4.04
N GLN A 16 -12.32 -3.28 -2.89
CA GLN A 16 -13.65 -3.68 -2.38
C GLN A 16 -14.57 -2.49 -2.05
N ARG A 17 -14.00 -1.31 -1.76
CA ARG A 17 -14.75 -0.07 -1.54
C ARG A 17 -15.06 0.69 -2.83
N GLY A 18 -14.71 0.15 -3.99
CA GLY A 18 -14.94 0.77 -5.30
C GLY A 18 -13.86 1.77 -5.74
N LEU A 19 -12.75 1.86 -5.01
CA LEU A 19 -11.59 2.66 -5.42
C LEU A 19 -10.64 1.80 -6.25
N LEU A 20 -10.07 2.34 -7.32
CA LEU A 20 -9.08 1.59 -8.11
C LEU A 20 -7.73 1.68 -7.40
N ALA A 21 -7.25 0.58 -6.80
CA ALA A 21 -5.96 0.52 -6.12
C ALA A 21 -5.05 -0.56 -6.73
N TRP A 22 -3.78 -0.23 -6.95
CA TRP A 22 -2.79 -1.16 -7.48
C TRP A 22 -1.42 -0.91 -6.87
N ARG A 23 -0.59 -1.95 -6.86
CA ARG A 23 0.82 -1.84 -6.48
C ARG A 23 1.60 -1.28 -7.66
N GLU A 24 2.50 -0.34 -7.40
CA GLU A 24 3.49 0.07 -8.41
C GLU A 24 4.56 -1.04 -8.44
N ASP A 25 4.94 -1.52 -9.63
CA ASP A 25 6.06 -2.44 -9.78
C ASP A 25 7.32 -1.75 -9.23
N ALA A 26 7.64 -2.05 -7.98
CA ALA A 26 8.80 -1.47 -7.33
C ALA A 26 10.03 -1.96 -8.08
N SER A 27 10.73 -1.03 -8.74
CA SER A 27 12.10 -1.26 -9.15
C SER A 27 12.86 -1.75 -7.91
N ALA A 28 13.53 -2.90 -8.03
CA ALA A 28 14.02 -3.76 -6.95
C ALA A 28 15.04 -3.13 -5.95
N GLN A 29 15.16 -1.81 -5.93
CA GLN A 29 16.11 -1.04 -5.13
C GLN A 29 15.48 -0.28 -3.96
N ASP A 30 14.15 -0.11 -3.90
CA ASP A 30 13.52 0.68 -2.85
C ASP A 30 13.16 -0.17 -1.63
N THR A 31 13.49 0.34 -0.43
CA THR A 31 13.25 -0.36 0.85
C THR A 31 11.79 -0.26 1.31
N HIS A 32 10.91 0.11 0.39
CA HIS A 32 9.55 0.56 0.63
C HIS A 32 8.65 0.01 -0.47
N ASP A 33 7.49 -0.50 -0.07
CA ASP A 33 6.44 -0.85 -1.03
C ASP A 33 5.68 0.42 -1.41
N ILE A 34 5.43 0.61 -2.70
CA ILE A 34 4.62 1.73 -3.22
C ILE A 34 3.33 1.15 -3.78
N PHE A 35 2.21 1.75 -3.37
CA PHE A 35 0.93 1.49 -4.01
C PHE A 35 0.17 2.78 -4.29
N GLN A 36 -0.64 2.75 -5.33
CA GLN A 36 -1.40 3.89 -5.84
C GLN A 36 -2.88 3.58 -5.72
N VAL A 37 -3.62 4.61 -5.34
CA VAL A 37 -5.08 4.58 -5.25
C VAL A 37 -5.60 5.73 -6.08
N ARG A 38 -6.34 5.40 -7.14
CA ARG A 38 -7.09 6.38 -7.91
C ARG A 38 -8.41 6.64 -7.24
N LEU A 39 -8.62 7.89 -6.85
CA LEU A 39 -9.84 8.37 -6.22
C LEU A 39 -10.89 8.72 -7.28
N ASP A 40 -10.44 9.31 -8.39
CA ASP A 40 -11.26 9.65 -9.55
C ASP A 40 -10.39 9.81 -10.81
N ASN A 41 -10.97 10.24 -11.94
CA ASN A 41 -10.25 10.35 -13.21
C ASN A 41 -9.11 11.38 -13.21
N GLN A 42 -9.07 12.30 -12.25
CA GLN A 42 -8.06 13.36 -12.16
C GLN A 42 -7.20 13.26 -10.90
N ASN A 43 -7.65 12.57 -9.86
CA ASN A 43 -6.94 12.46 -8.59
C ASN A 43 -6.42 11.04 -8.31
N GLU A 44 -5.13 10.99 -8.05
CA GLU A 44 -4.41 9.77 -7.65
C GLU A 44 -3.59 10.04 -6.38
N ALA A 45 -3.68 9.12 -5.43
CA ALA A 45 -2.94 9.15 -4.18
C ALA A 45 -1.87 8.06 -4.19
N ARG A 46 -0.63 8.44 -3.93
CA ARG A 46 0.51 7.51 -3.81
C ARG A 46 0.85 7.31 -2.34
N PHE A 47 0.93 6.05 -1.92
CA PHE A 47 1.29 5.65 -0.58
C PHE A 47 2.64 4.94 -0.59
N LEU A 48 3.55 5.39 0.26
CA LEU A 48 4.82 4.74 0.52
C LEU A 48 4.74 3.99 1.85
N CYS A 49 4.86 2.67 1.79
CA CYS A 49 4.89 1.81 2.96
C CYS A 49 6.33 1.42 3.28
N ARG A 50 6.81 1.90 4.44
CA ARG A 50 8.05 1.40 5.03
C ARG A 50 7.73 0.33 6.05
N TYR A 51 8.39 -0.82 5.95
CA TYR A 51 8.37 -1.79 7.03
C TYR A 51 9.28 -1.31 8.15
N VAL A 52 8.71 -1.14 9.34
CA VAL A 52 9.47 -0.89 10.57
C VAL A 52 9.43 -2.17 11.40
N THR A 53 10.60 -2.69 11.75
CA THR A 53 10.69 -3.81 12.69
C THR A 53 10.46 -3.26 14.09
N LEU A 54 9.34 -3.62 14.72
CA LEU A 54 9.11 -3.29 16.12
C LEU A 54 9.78 -4.34 17.01
N PRO A 55 10.51 -3.95 18.08
CA PRO A 55 11.01 -4.91 19.05
C PRO A 55 9.84 -5.58 19.76
N LEU A 56 9.82 -6.91 19.74
CA LEU A 56 8.92 -7.73 20.53
C LEU A 56 9.49 -7.77 21.96
N HIS A 57 8.98 -6.92 22.85
CA HIS A 57 9.24 -6.99 24.28
C HIS A 57 8.20 -7.87 24.97
#